data_AF-A0A7K2Y3A0-F1
#
_entry.id   AF-A0A7K2Y3A0-F1
#
_cell.length_a   1.000
_cell.length_b   1.000
_cell.length_c   1.000
_cell.angle_alpha   90.00
_cell.angle_beta   90.00
_cell.angle_gamma   90.00
#
_symmetry.space_group_name_H-M   'P 1'
#
loop_
_entity.id
_entity.type
_entity.pdbx_description
1 polymer ?
#
loop_
_entity_poly.entity_id
_entity_poly.type
_entity_poly.pdbx_seq_one_letter_code
_entity_poly.pdbx_strand_id
1 'polypeptide(L)'
;MPTGGTLPTDHQAHALVDALWAHATPDCGMEHIRARTHPDGIGIVLFIRAARTDIAQAKVRRLVVDTLASGGTGVHGYSVTFHP
;
A
#
# COMPACT_ATOMS: atom_id res chain seq x y z
N MET A 1 10.96 16.02 -20.00
CA MET A 1 9.81 15.31 -20.61
C MET A 1 9.22 14.42 -19.52
N PRO A 2 7.99 14.65 -19.05
CA PRO A 2 7.37 13.71 -18.13
C PRO A 2 7.10 12.44 -18.94
N THR A 3 7.70 11.31 -18.55
CA THR A 3 7.35 9.99 -19.06
C THR A 3 5.84 9.82 -18.92
N GLY A 4 5.15 9.60 -20.04
CA GLY A 4 3.71 9.38 -20.09
C GLY A 4 3.32 8.08 -19.40
N GLY A 5 3.43 8.04 -18.08
CA GLY A 5 2.79 7.04 -17.25
C GLY A 5 1.31 7.34 -17.24
N THR A 6 0.49 6.40 -17.70
CA THR A 6 -0.95 6.47 -17.55
C THR A 6 -1.27 6.74 -16.07
N LEU A 7 -2.10 7.76 -15.80
CA LEU A 7 -2.56 8.05 -14.45
C LEU A 7 -3.13 6.77 -13.83
N PRO A 8 -2.80 6.45 -12.57
CA PRO A 8 -3.37 5.30 -11.90
C PRO A 8 -4.89 5.37 -11.92
N THR A 9 -5.52 4.25 -12.20
CA THR A 9 -6.97 4.12 -12.25
C THR A 9 -7.53 3.74 -10.88
N ASP A 10 -8.80 4.06 -10.63
CA ASP A 10 -9.50 3.63 -9.42
C ASP A 10 -9.51 2.10 -9.27
N HIS A 11 -9.50 1.37 -10.39
CA HIS A 11 -9.38 -0.09 -10.38
C HIS A 11 -8.03 -0.55 -9.81
N GLN A 12 -6.93 0.10 -10.18
CA GLN A 12 -5.61 -0.19 -9.61
C GLN A 12 -5.54 0.16 -8.13
N ALA A 13 -6.18 1.25 -7.70
CA ALA A 13 -6.28 1.60 -6.28
C ALA A 13 -7.04 0.54 -5.47
N HIS A 14 -8.17 0.04 -5.98
CA HIS A 14 -8.90 -1.06 -5.34
C HIS A 14 -8.10 -2.37 -5.33
N ALA A 15 -7.46 -2.74 -6.45
CA ALA A 15 -6.64 -3.95 -6.50
C ALA A 15 -5.47 -3.91 -5.49
N LEU A 16 -4.91 -2.73 -5.24
CA LEU A 16 -3.88 -2.55 -4.22
C LEU A 16 -4.44 -2.71 -2.80
N VAL A 17 -5.65 -2.21 -2.53
CA VAL A 17 -6.36 -2.43 -1.27
C VAL A 17 -6.60 -3.93 -1.04
N ASP A 18 -7.07 -4.64 -2.06
CA ASP A 18 -7.33 -6.08 -2.00
C ASP A 18 -6.03 -6.86 -1.75
N ALA A 19 -4.95 -6.49 -2.44
CA ALA A 19 -3.65 -7.12 -2.24
C ALA A 19 -3.13 -6.90 -0.81
N LEU A 20 -3.25 -5.69 -0.27
CA LEU A 20 -2.84 -5.39 1.11
C LEU A 20 -3.68 -6.17 2.13
N TRP A 21 -5.00 -6.29 1.91
CA TRP A 21 -5.85 -7.10 2.77
C TRP A 21 -5.53 -8.60 2.69
N ALA A 22 -5.23 -9.11 1.49
CA ALA A 22 -4.87 -10.51 1.30
C ALA A 22 -3.58 -10.90 2.04
N HIS A 23 -2.66 -9.95 2.22
CA HIS A 23 -1.40 -10.15 2.95
C HIS A 23 -1.47 -9.71 4.42
N ALA A 24 -2.59 -9.15 4.87
CA ALA A 24 -2.78 -8.76 6.24
C ALA A 24 -2.88 -9.99 7.14
N THR A 25 -1.98 -10.10 8.11
CA THR A 25 -2.14 -11.07 9.22
C THR A 25 -2.71 -10.37 10.44
N PRO A 26 -3.30 -11.11 11.42
CA PRO A 26 -3.75 -10.52 12.67
C PRO A 26 -2.66 -9.71 13.40
N ASP A 27 -1.40 -10.15 13.30
CA ASP A 27 -0.24 -9.46 13.90
C ASP A 27 0.06 -8.10 13.26
N CYS A 28 -0.28 -7.93 11.97
CA CYS A 28 -0.20 -6.63 11.30
C CYS A 28 -1.09 -5.58 11.97
N GLY A 29 -2.15 -6.00 12.68
CA GLY A 29 -3.06 -5.09 13.38
C GLY A 29 -3.81 -4.15 12.43
N MET A 30 -4.03 -4.55 11.18
CA MET A 30 -4.69 -3.71 10.19
C MET A 30 -6.18 -3.59 10.47
N GLU A 31 -6.66 -2.35 10.57
CA GLU A 31 -8.07 -2.03 10.86
C GLU A 31 -8.78 -1.44 9.64
N HIS A 32 -8.08 -0.59 8.88
CA HIS A 32 -8.66 0.07 7.71
C HIS A 32 -7.59 0.47 6.70
N ILE A 33 -7.98 0.50 5.42
CA ILE A 33 -7.13 0.92 4.29
C ILE A 33 -7.94 1.91 3.46
N ARG A 34 -7.32 3.02 3.08
CA ARG A 34 -7.86 3.93 2.06
C ARG A 34 -6.81 4.13 0.98
N ALA A 35 -7.18 3.88 -0.26
CA ALA A 35 -6.37 4.21 -1.43
C ALA A 35 -7.07 5.30 -2.25
N ARG A 36 -6.29 6.21 -2.82
CA ARG A 36 -6.76 7.22 -3.77
C ARG A 36 -5.73 7.42 -4.87
N THR A 37 -6.20 7.60 -6.09
CA THR A 37 -5.35 7.97 -7.21
C THR A 37 -4.85 9.41 -7.04
N HIS A 38 -3.59 9.63 -7.35
CA HIS A 38 -2.90 10.92 -7.37
C HIS A 38 -2.18 11.08 -8.71
N PRO A 39 -1.93 12.31 -9.21
CA PRO A 39 -1.12 12.52 -10.40
C PRO A 39 0.23 11.79 -10.40
N ASP A 40 0.82 11.59 -9.22
CA ASP A 40 2.13 10.96 -9.03
C ASP A 40 2.06 9.46 -8.70
N GLY A 41 0.88 8.86 -8.54
CA GLY A 41 0.76 7.48 -8.08
C GLY A 41 -0.53 7.17 -7.32
N ILE A 42 -0.51 6.13 -6.49
CA ILE A 42 -1.63 5.79 -5.60
C ILE A 42 -1.22 6.19 -4.18
N GLY A 43 -1.93 7.14 -3.59
CA GLY A 43 -1.78 7.50 -2.18
C GLY A 43 -2.55 6.50 -1.31
N ILE A 44 -1.90 5.99 -0.26
CA ILE A 44 -2.51 5.02 0.66
C ILE A 44 -2.42 5.53 2.08
N VAL A 45 -3.51 5.39 2.83
CA VAL A 45 -3.58 5.62 4.27
C VAL A 45 -3.92 4.30 4.94
N LEU A 46 -3.05 3.85 5.84
CA LEU A 46 -3.18 2.61 6.60
C LEU A 46 -3.49 2.93 8.06
N PHE A 47 -4.54 2.30 8.59
CA PHE A 47 -4.91 2.38 10.00
C PHE A 47 -4.47 1.09 10.68
N ILE A 48 -3.44 1.20 11.53
CA ILE A 48 -2.80 0.08 12.20
C ILE A 48 -2.91 0.23 13.71
N ARG A 49 -3.39 -0.81 14.38
CA ARG A 49 -3.35 -0.95 15.83
C ARG A 49 -1.94 -1.32 16.29
N ALA A 50 -1.33 -0.43 17.05
CA ALA A 50 -0.03 -0.65 17.69
C ALA A 50 0.07 0.09 19.03
N ALA A 51 0.95 -0.38 19.91
CA ALA A 51 1.20 0.28 21.19
C ALA A 51 1.95 1.61 21.04
N ARG A 52 2.68 1.80 19.92
CA ARG A 52 3.46 3.00 19.62
C ARG A 52 3.59 3.19 18.10
N THR A 53 3.90 4.42 17.70
CA THR A 53 4.07 4.81 16.30
C THR A 53 5.20 4.05 15.59
N ASP A 54 6.34 3.80 16.26
CA ASP A 54 7.46 3.06 15.67
C ASP A 54 7.08 1.60 15.35
N ILE A 55 6.28 0.98 16.22
CA ILE A 55 5.76 -0.37 16.02
C ILE A 55 4.77 -0.38 14.85
N ALA A 56 3.88 0.63 14.76
CA ALA A 56 2.97 0.76 13.62
C ALA A 56 3.76 0.89 12.30
N GLN A 57 4.79 1.73 12.26
CA GLN A 57 5.62 1.92 11.07
C GLN A 57 6.37 0.64 10.66
N ALA A 58 6.90 -0.12 11.63
CA ALA A 58 7.54 -1.40 11.36
C ALA A 58 6.56 -2.43 10.77
N LYS A 59 5.34 -2.52 11.33
CA LYS A 59 4.27 -3.38 10.81
C LYS A 59 3.85 -3.00 9.40
N VAL A 60 3.65 -1.70 9.15
CA VAL A 60 3.31 -1.16 7.82
C VAL A 60 4.39 -1.50 6.80
N ARG A 61 5.66 -1.24 7.12
CA ARG A 61 6.77 -1.52 6.20
C ARG A 61 6.83 -2.99 5.81
N ARG A 62 6.71 -3.89 6.80
CA ARG A 62 6.71 -5.33 6.54
C ARG A 62 5.57 -5.73 5.62
N LEU A 63 4.33 -5.35 5.96
CA LEU A 63 3.14 -5.67 5.17
C LEU A 63 3.27 -5.19 3.72
N VAL A 64 3.70 -3.94 3.52
CA VAL A 64 3.85 -3.36 2.18
C VAL A 64 4.94 -4.09 1.40
N VAL A 65 6.11 -4.35 2.01
CA VAL A 65 7.19 -5.08 1.35
C VAL A 65 6.76 -6.48 0.95
N ASP A 66 6.10 -7.21 1.87
CA ASP A 66 5.59 -8.56 1.60
C ASP A 66 4.55 -8.52 0.46
N THR A 67 3.64 -7.55 0.46
CA THR A 67 2.61 -7.38 -0.59
C THR A 67 3.22 -7.09 -1.96
N LEU A 68 4.25 -6.23 -2.03
CA LEU A 68 4.95 -5.91 -3.28
C LEU A 68 5.81 -7.08 -3.77
N ALA A 69 6.43 -7.83 -2.85
CA ALA A 69 7.27 -8.99 -3.17
C ALA A 69 6.44 -10.16 -3.72
N SER A 70 5.20 -10.31 -3.27
CA SER A 70 4.28 -11.38 -3.72
C SER A 70 3.80 -11.24 -5.15
N GLY A 71 4.10 -10.14 -5.85
CA GLY A 71 3.96 -10.06 -7.32
C GLY A 71 2.58 -10.40 -7.87
N GLY A 72 1.50 -10.07 -7.14
CA GLY A 72 0.16 -10.16 -7.70
C GLY A 72 0.11 -9.33 -8.99
N THR A 73 -0.35 -9.90 -10.09
CA THR A 73 -0.20 -9.45 -11.49
C THR A 73 -0.62 -8.01 -11.82
N GLY A 74 -1.18 -7.26 -10.86
CA GLY A 74 -1.48 -5.83 -10.95
C GLY A 74 -0.52 -4.89 -10.21
N VAL A 75 0.45 -5.40 -9.43
CA VAL A 75 1.34 -4.61 -8.56
C VAL A 75 2.77 -4.46 -9.13
N HIS A 76 3.08 -5.12 -10.24
CA HIS A 76 4.36 -4.98 -10.92
C HIS A 76 4.55 -3.54 -11.42
N GLY A 77 5.55 -2.85 -10.87
CA GLY A 77 5.94 -1.49 -11.26
C GLY A 77 5.64 -0.39 -10.25
N TYR A 78 5.06 -0.69 -9.08
CA TYR A 78 4.91 0.30 -8.02
C TYR A 78 6.16 0.42 -7.15
N SER A 79 6.69 1.63 -7.03
CA SER A 79 7.61 2.03 -5.96
C SER A 79 6.83 2.66 -4.82
N VAL A 80 7.16 2.34 -3.56
CA VAL A 80 6.50 2.94 -2.40
C VAL A 80 7.42 3.92 -1.69
N THR A 81 6.87 5.11 -1.42
CA THR A 81 7.49 6.14 -0.57
C THR A 81 6.69 6.25 0.72
N PHE A 82 7.36 6.11 1.86
CA PHE A 82 6.75 6.32 3.17
C PHE A 82 6.93 7.79 3.56
N HIS A 83 5.81 8.47 3.83
CA HIS A 83 5.80 9.80 4.41
C HIS A 83 5.55 9.67 5.93
N PRO A 84 6.29 10.42 6.78
CA PRO A 84 6.12 10.39 8.23
C PRO A 84 4.81 11.03 8.70
#